data_AF-A0A3D0I714-F1
#
_entry.id   AF-A0A3D0I714-F1
#
_cell.length_a   1.000
_cell.length_b   1.000
_cell.length_c   1.000
_cell.angle_alpha   90.00
_cell.angle_beta   90.00
_cell.angle_gamma   90.00
#
_symmetry.space_group_name_H-M   'P 1'
#
loop_
_entity.id
_entity.type
_entity.pdbx_description
1 polymer ?
#
loop_
_entity_poly.entity_id
_entity_poly.type
_entity_poly.pdbx_seq_one_letter_code
_entity_poly.pdbx_strand_id
1 'polypeptide(L)' 'MPLPSLPFRFVGIDRWLRTPAPTLGQHNELVLCDLLGLSPGEFRELETDQVIGKRPSGL' A
#
# COMPACT_ATOMS: atom_id res chain seq x y z
N MET A 1 -2.95 21.24 -0.69
CA MET A 1 -2.38 21.65 -1.98
C MET A 1 -2.89 20.68 -3.04
N PRO A 2 -3.50 21.14 -4.15
CA PRO A 2 -3.89 20.24 -5.23
C PRO A 2 -2.64 19.63 -5.88
N LEU A 3 -2.65 18.31 -6.10
CA LEU A 3 -1.59 17.61 -6.81
C LEU A 3 -1.86 17.69 -8.32
N PRO A 4 -0.84 17.98 -9.15
CA PRO A 4 -0.99 17.90 -10.60
C PRO A 4 -1.37 16.47 -10.99
N SER A 5 -2.30 16.35 -11.95
CA SER A 5 -2.75 15.07 -12.51
C SER A 5 -2.34 14.95 -13.98
N LEU A 6 -2.92 14.00 -14.72
CA LEU A 6 -2.57 13.80 -16.13
C LEU A 6 -2.79 15.08 -16.96
N PRO A 7 -1.91 15.39 -17.92
CA PRO A 7 -1.99 16.60 -18.75
C PRO A 7 -3.06 16.51 -19.86
N PHE A 8 -3.97 15.53 -19.78
CA PHE A 8 -5.08 15.32 -20.70
C PHE A 8 -6.29 14.75 -19.95
N ARG A 9 -7.47 14.82 -20.59
CA ARG A 9 -8.72 14.24 -20.08
C ARG A 9 -9.12 13.04 -20.91
N PHE A 10 -9.79 12.07 -20.28
CA PHE A 10 -10.36 10.91 -20.94
C PHE A 10 -11.86 10.83 -20.64
N VAL A 11 -12.68 10.59 -21.67
CA VAL A 11 -14.13 10.47 -21.50
C VAL A 11 -14.44 9.25 -20.64
N GLY A 12 -15.24 9.43 -19.58
CA GLY A 12 -15.61 8.36 -18.65
C GLY A 12 -14.67 8.19 -17.45
N ILE A 13 -13.60 8.98 -17.34
CA ILE A 13 -12.74 9.01 -16.15
C ILE A 13 -12.94 10.31 -15.40
N ASP A 14 -13.59 10.23 -14.24
CA ASP A 14 -13.88 11.39 -13.37
C ASP A 14 -12.60 11.96 -12.71
N ARG A 15 -11.78 11.08 -12.12
CA ARG A 15 -10.49 11.45 -11.52
C ARG A 15 -9.47 10.32 -11.57
N TRP A 16 -8.21 10.67 -11.81
CA TRP A 16 -7.09 9.74 -11.82
C TRP A 16 -6.56 9.45 -10.42
N LEU A 17 -6.37 10.48 -9.61
CA LEU A 17 -5.95 10.35 -8.22
C LEU A 17 -7.19 10.14 -7.35
N ARG A 18 -7.35 8.92 -6.84
CA ARG A 18 -8.53 8.53 -6.04
C ARG A 18 -8.28 8.60 -4.54
N THR A 19 -7.03 8.40 -4.13
CA THR A 19 -6.57 8.40 -2.74
C THR A 19 -5.14 8.95 -2.68
N PRO A 20 -4.67 9.36 -1.49
CA PRO A 20 -3.25 9.65 -1.27
C PRO A 20 -2.35 8.45 -1.58
N ALA A 21 -1.05 8.70 -1.74
CA ALA A 21 -0.06 7.64 -1.82
C ALA A 21 -0.06 6.81 -0.52
N PRO A 22 0.05 5.47 -0.60
CA PRO A 22 0.05 4.63 0.59
C PRO A 22 1.32 4.82 1.43
N THR A 23 1.21 4.65 2.74
CA THR A 23 2.38 4.61 3.62
C THR A 23 3.12 3.29 3.51
N LEU A 24 4.35 3.23 4.05
CA LEU A 24 5.09 1.98 4.16
C LEU A 24 4.24 0.93 4.88
N GLY A 25 4.05 -0.23 4.23
CA GLY A 25 3.32 -1.35 4.80
C GLY A 25 1.80 -1.20 4.91
N GLN A 26 1.20 -0.11 4.41
CA GLN A 26 -0.24 0.16 4.59
C GLN A 26 -1.16 -0.98 4.12
N HIS A 27 -0.75 -1.72 3.08
CA HIS A 27 -1.55 -2.79 2.49
C HIS A 27 -0.92 -4.18 2.66
N ASN A 28 0.04 -4.34 3.58
CA ASN A 28 0.71 -5.64 3.76
C ASN A 28 -0.28 -6.74 4.16
N GLU A 29 -1.13 -6.48 5.15
CA GLU A 29 -2.13 -7.46 5.61
C GLU A 29 -3.14 -7.79 4.51
N LEU A 30 -3.66 -6.77 3.81
CA LEU A 30 -4.60 -6.97 2.72
C LEU A 30 -4.00 -7.84 1.60
N VAL A 31 -2.76 -7.58 1.19
CA VAL A 31 -2.16 -8.34 0.10
C VAL A 31 -1.71 -9.72 0.57
N LEU A 32 -0.97 -9.81 1.66
CA LEU A 32 -0.34 -11.06 2.09
C LEU A 32 -1.36 -12.01 2.71
N CYS A 33 -2.26 -11.53 3.57
CA CYS A 33 -3.25 -12.37 4.23
C CYS A 33 -4.51 -12.54 3.37
N ASP A 34 -5.15 -11.44 2.96
CA ASP A 34 -6.48 -11.54 2.33
C ASP A 34 -6.40 -12.02 0.87
N LEU A 35 -5.41 -11.55 0.10
CA LEU A 35 -5.28 -11.92 -1.33
C LEU A 35 -4.42 -13.16 -1.55
N LEU A 36 -3.33 -13.32 -0.80
CA LEU A 36 -2.39 -14.44 -0.95
C LEU A 36 -2.60 -15.57 0.05
N GLY A 37 -3.40 -15.37 1.09
CA GLY A 37 -3.79 -16.42 2.03
C GLY A 37 -2.74 -16.77 3.08
N LEU A 38 -1.77 -15.89 3.37
CA LEU A 38 -0.83 -16.14 4.46
C LEU A 38 -1.57 -16.25 5.79
N SER A 39 -1.15 -17.22 6.59
CA SER A 39 -1.64 -17.35 7.94
C SER A 39 -1.16 -16.19 8.83
N PRO A 40 -1.86 -15.90 9.94
CA PRO A 40 -1.40 -14.92 10.91
C PRO A 40 -0.05 -15.25 11.55
N GLY A 41 0.39 -16.51 11.50
CA GLY A 41 1.69 -16.96 11.98
C GLY A 41 2.81 -16.55 11.02
N GLU A 42 2.69 -16.93 9.75
CA GLU A 42 3.65 -16.58 8.69
C GLU A 42 3.78 -15.06 8.53
N PHE A 43 2.66 -14.33 8.63
CA PHE A 43 2.70 -12.87 8.59
C PHE A 43 3.53 -12.27 9.74
N ARG A 44 3.38 -12.82 10.96
CA ARG A 44 4.15 -12.36 12.13
C ARG A 44 5.62 -12.74 12.06
N GLU A 45 5.95 -13.87 11.45
CA GLU A 45 7.34 -14.26 11.18
C GLU A 45 8.01 -13.23 10.27
N LEU A 46 7.34 -12.83 9.19
CA LEU A 46 7.85 -11.78 8.28
C LEU A 46 8.04 -10.42 8.97
N GLU A 47 7.14 -10.04 9.89
CA GLU A 47 7.29 -8.82 10.69
C GLU A 47 8.47 -8.94 11.68
N THR A 48 8.61 -10.09 12.33
CA THR A 48 9.68 -10.35 13.32
C THR A 48 11.06 -10.36 12.66
N ASP A 49 11.17 -11.01 11.50
CA ASP A 49 12.40 -11.10 10.71
C ASP A 49 12.73 -9.79 9.98
N GLN A 50 11.91 -8.74 10.14
CA GLN A 50 12.06 -7.43 9.50
C GLN A 50 12.09 -7.50 7.95
N VAL A 51 11.51 -8.56 7.37
CA VAL A 51 11.33 -8.69 5.92
C VAL A 51 10.27 -7.72 5.42
N ILE A 52 9.24 -7.47 6.24
CA ILE A 52 8.20 -6.46 6.00
C ILE A 52 8.12 -5.50 7.20
N GLY A 53 7.60 -4.29 6.97
CA GLY A 53 7.46 -3.29 8.03
C GLY A 53 6.38 -2.25 7.75
N LYS A 54 5.98 -1.52 8.81
CA LYS A 54 4.96 -0.46 8.78
C LYS A 54 5.52 0.95 9.06
N ARG A 55 6.81 1.04 9.40
CA ARG A 55 7.51 2.30 9.67
C ARG A 55 8.94 2.25 9.12
N PRO A 56 9.49 3.36 8.63
CA PRO A 56 10.88 3.41 8.19
C PRO A 56 11.82 3.14 9.37
N SER A 57 12.87 2.35 9.16
CA SER A 57 13.85 1.98 10.20
C SER A 57 14.96 3.02 10.40
N GLY A 58 15.10 3.99 9.50
CA GLY A 58 16.14 5.02 9.52
C GLY A 58 15.69 6.39 10.02
N LEU A 59 14.56 6.46 10.74
CA LEU A 59 14.00 7.69 11.31
C LEU A 59 14.00 7.62 12.84
#